data_AF-A0A7C4J7I0-F1
#
_entry.id   AF-A0A7C4J7I0-F1
#
_cell.length_a   1.000
_cell.length_b   1.000
_cell.length_c   1.000
_cell.angle_alpha   90.00
_cell.angle_beta   90.00
_cell.angle_gamma   90.00
#
_symmetry.space_group_name_H-M   'P 1'
#
loop_
_entity.id
_entity.type
_entity.pdbx_description
1 polymer ?
#
loop_
_entity_poly.entity_id
_entity_poly.type
_entity_poly.pdbx_seq_one_letter_code
_entity_poly.pdbx_strand_id
1 'polypeptide(L)'
;MDDITHEAVDEVLKRALDRLHNAIGQLADRPETARELAVAQRLIEAAMHAARIDQIGGLDAPIDPPHRAAPRADLLPMPPLTLREEEVLKLMSEGLRNKEIAARLNITERTATFHVGNVLSKLGADGRVEAIHFARLRGLI
;
A
#
# COMPACT_ATOMS: atom_id res chain seq x y z
N MET A 1 48.39 -13.58 -19.24
CA MET A 1 48.76 -13.23 -17.85
C MET A 1 47.92 -12.01 -17.56
N ASP A 2 46.61 -12.19 -17.40
CA ASP A 2 45.62 -11.11 -17.53
C ASP A 2 44.39 -11.32 -16.60
N ASP A 3 44.53 -12.08 -15.50
CA ASP A 3 43.42 -12.35 -14.55
C ASP A 3 43.26 -11.26 -13.46
N ILE A 4 44.30 -10.46 -13.22
CA ILE A 4 44.34 -9.54 -12.06
C ILE A 4 43.40 -8.33 -12.26
N THR A 5 43.04 -8.00 -13.50
CA THR A 5 42.19 -6.83 -13.79
C THR A 5 40.70 -7.12 -13.64
N HIS A 6 40.23 -8.33 -13.96
CA HIS A 6 38.81 -8.68 -13.80
C HIS A 6 38.42 -8.85 -12.33
N GLU A 7 39.26 -9.50 -11.52
CA GLU A 7 39.00 -9.69 -10.08
C GLU A 7 38.96 -8.36 -9.32
N ALA A 8 39.85 -7.42 -9.68
CA ALA A 8 39.85 -6.09 -9.09
C ALA A 8 38.59 -5.27 -9.48
N VAL A 9 38.11 -5.42 -10.72
CA VAL A 9 36.89 -4.74 -11.18
C VAL A 9 35.65 -5.33 -10.52
N ASP A 10 35.56 -6.64 -10.39
CA ASP A 10 34.46 -7.33 -9.72
C ASP A 10 34.40 -6.98 -8.23
N GLU A 11 35.54 -6.90 -7.56
CA GLU A 11 35.61 -6.52 -6.14
C GLU A 11 35.20 -5.06 -5.93
N VAL A 12 35.58 -4.16 -6.84
CA VAL A 12 35.14 -2.76 -6.82
C VAL A 12 33.63 -2.66 -7.07
N LEU A 13 33.10 -3.43 -8.02
CA LEU A 13 31.68 -3.45 -8.35
C LEU A 13 30.85 -3.99 -7.19
N LYS A 14 31.30 -5.08 -6.55
CA LYS A 14 30.66 -5.68 -5.38
C LYS A 14 30.61 -4.70 -4.21
N ARG A 15 31.72 -4.01 -3.93
CA ARG A 15 31.76 -2.96 -2.90
C ARG A 15 30.87 -1.77 -3.21
N ALA A 16 30.74 -1.39 -4.48
CA ALA A 16 29.83 -0.32 -4.90
C ALA A 16 28.36 -0.73 -4.70
N LEU A 17 28.01 -1.97 -5.04
CA LEU A 17 26.67 -2.53 -4.85
C LEU A 17 26.31 -2.67 -3.36
N ASP A 18 27.24 -3.14 -2.53
CA ASP A 18 27.01 -3.25 -1.08
C ASP A 18 26.79 -1.88 -0.44
N ARG A 19 27.52 -0.85 -0.88
CA ARG A 19 27.32 0.53 -0.43
C ARG A 19 25.96 1.08 -0.85
N LEU A 20 25.53 0.79 -2.08
CA LEU A 20 24.20 1.20 -2.58
C LEU A 20 23.08 0.50 -1.81
N HIS A 21 23.18 -0.81 -1.59
CA HIS A 21 22.21 -1.56 -0.79
C HIS A 21 22.11 -1.02 0.64
N ASN A 22 23.24 -0.72 1.27
CA ASN A 22 23.27 -0.17 2.62
C ASN A 22 22.70 1.26 2.66
N ALA A 23 22.98 2.09 1.65
CA ALA A 23 22.39 3.43 1.53
C ALA A 23 20.87 3.39 1.29
N ILE A 24 20.38 2.45 0.49
CA ILE A 24 18.94 2.22 0.25
C ILE A 24 18.27 1.73 1.54
N GLY A 25 18.90 0.80 2.27
CA GLY A 25 18.43 0.34 3.58
C GLY A 25 18.34 1.47 4.60
N GLN A 26 19.36 2.35 4.66
CA GLN A 26 19.36 3.54 5.50
C GLN A 26 18.32 4.59 5.10
N LEU A 27 17.88 4.61 3.84
CA LEU A 27 16.76 5.45 3.39
C LEU A 27 15.40 4.85 3.78
N ALA A 28 15.26 3.53 3.68
CA ALA A 28 14.04 2.81 4.06
C ALA A 28 13.78 2.87 5.57
N ASP A 29 14.83 3.04 6.38
CA ASP A 29 14.76 3.12 7.84
C ASP A 29 14.63 4.56 8.39
N ARG A 30 14.32 5.55 7.54
CA ARG A 30 13.97 6.90 8.00
C ARG A 30 12.49 6.92 8.36
N PRO A 31 12.11 6.85 9.65
CA PRO A 31 10.71 6.92 10.06
C PRO A 31 10.08 8.25 9.65
N GLU A 32 10.88 9.28 9.36
CA GLU A 32 10.45 10.58 8.91
C GLU A 32 9.84 10.54 7.50
N THR A 33 10.42 9.85 6.52
CA THR A 33 9.84 9.76 5.16
C THR A 33 8.54 8.94 5.14
N ALA A 34 8.48 7.86 5.93
CA ALA A 34 7.24 7.10 6.09
C ALA A 34 6.15 7.91 6.82
N ARG A 35 6.54 8.70 7.84
CA ARG A 35 5.63 9.62 8.55
C ARG A 35 5.19 10.78 7.66
N GLU A 36 6.08 11.38 6.90
CA GLU A 36 5.80 12.48 5.96
C GLU A 36 4.84 12.01 4.86
N LEU A 37 5.07 10.83 4.29
CA LEU A 37 4.17 10.23 3.33
C LEU A 37 2.81 9.93 3.98
N ALA A 38 2.78 9.34 5.18
CA ALA A 38 1.54 9.09 5.91
C ALA A 38 0.78 10.38 6.26
N VAL A 39 1.47 11.47 6.59
CA VAL A 39 0.88 12.79 6.84
C VAL A 39 0.31 13.37 5.54
N ALA A 40 1.06 13.33 4.44
CA ALA A 40 0.58 13.78 3.14
C ALA A 40 -0.66 12.99 2.71
N GLN A 41 -0.66 11.67 2.90
CA GLN A 41 -1.79 10.79 2.61
C GLN A 41 -3.00 11.13 3.49
N ARG A 42 -2.79 11.36 4.80
CA ARG A 42 -3.84 11.77 5.73
C ARG A 42 -4.42 13.14 5.39
N LEU A 43 -3.61 14.08 4.93
CA LEU A 43 -4.05 15.40 4.49
C LEU A 43 -4.87 15.31 3.19
N ILE A 44 -4.45 14.47 2.24
CA ILE A 44 -5.20 14.18 1.02
C ILE A 44 -6.53 13.52 1.38
N GLU A 45 -6.54 12.51 2.25
CA GLU A 45 -7.76 11.85 2.70
C GLU A 45 -8.69 12.83 3.41
N ALA A 46 -8.18 13.64 4.34
CA ALA A 46 -8.97 14.64 5.06
C ALA A 46 -9.54 15.70 4.09
N ALA A 47 -8.77 16.16 3.11
CA ALA A 47 -9.22 17.06 2.07
C ALA A 47 -10.31 16.42 1.19
N MET A 48 -10.16 15.13 0.82
CA MET A 48 -11.16 14.38 0.07
C MET A 48 -12.46 14.15 0.87
N HIS A 49 -12.38 14.00 2.20
CA HIS A 49 -13.55 13.95 3.08
C HIS A 49 -14.24 15.31 3.18
N ALA A 50 -13.47 16.40 3.35
CA ALA A 50 -13.99 17.75 3.42
C ALA A 50 -14.67 18.19 2.10
N ALA A 51 -14.07 17.84 0.95
CA ALA A 51 -14.59 18.16 -0.38
C ALA A 51 -15.90 17.42 -0.73
N ARG A 52 -16.27 16.36 0.02
CA ARG A 52 -17.45 15.54 -0.27
C ARG A 52 -18.72 15.99 0.48
N ILE A 53 -18.59 16.77 1.56
CA ILE A 53 -19.74 17.29 2.31
C ILE A 53 -20.55 18.27 1.43
N ASP A 54 -19.93 18.90 0.43
CA ASP A 54 -20.54 19.92 -0.42
C ASP A 54 -21.17 19.38 -1.73
N GLN A 55 -20.88 18.13 -2.12
CA GLN A 55 -21.37 17.52 -3.38
C GLN A 55 -22.41 16.42 -3.15
N ILE A 56 -23.55 16.75 -2.52
CA ILE A 56 -24.77 15.96 -2.74
C ILE A 56 -25.42 16.49 -4.03
N GLY A 57 -24.99 15.93 -5.16
CA GLY A 57 -25.61 16.19 -6.45
C GLY A 57 -24.77 15.66 -7.61
N GLY A 58 -25.10 14.48 -8.15
CA GLY A 58 -24.58 14.05 -9.45
C GLY A 58 -24.33 12.55 -9.58
N LEU A 59 -25.15 11.91 -10.40
CA LEU A 59 -25.21 10.50 -10.76
C LEU A 59 -23.94 9.95 -11.48
N ASP A 60 -23.70 8.65 -11.31
CA ASP A 60 -23.16 7.70 -12.30
C ASP A 60 -21.94 8.10 -13.15
N ALA A 61 -20.79 8.34 -12.51
CA ALA A 61 -19.50 8.18 -13.18
C ALA A 61 -18.90 6.80 -12.82
N PRO A 62 -18.65 5.90 -13.79
CA PRO A 62 -17.94 4.65 -13.53
C PRO A 62 -16.54 4.98 -13.02
N ILE A 63 -16.26 4.72 -11.75
CA ILE A 63 -14.88 4.50 -11.35
C ILE A 63 -14.57 3.10 -11.79
N ASP A 64 -13.76 2.97 -12.81
CA ASP A 64 -13.12 1.70 -13.12
C ASP A 64 -12.34 1.28 -11.85
N PRO A 65 -12.72 0.18 -11.16
CA PRO A 65 -11.89 -0.30 -10.07
C PRO A 65 -10.51 -0.60 -10.65
N PRO A 66 -9.39 -0.25 -9.97
CA PRO A 66 -8.07 -0.61 -10.44
C PRO A 66 -7.88 -2.12 -10.27
N HIS A 67 -8.50 -2.90 -11.16
CA HIS A 67 -8.28 -4.32 -11.31
C HIS A 67 -8.01 -4.61 -12.78
N ARG A 68 -6.83 -4.19 -13.19
CA ARG A 68 -6.11 -4.90 -14.24
C ARG A 68 -4.65 -5.01 -13.84
N ALA A 69 -4.23 -6.26 -13.69
CA ALA A 69 -2.93 -6.68 -13.20
C ALA A 69 -1.77 -5.81 -13.71
N ALA A 70 -1.00 -5.24 -12.79
CA ALA A 70 0.38 -4.88 -13.07
C ALA A 70 1.23 -6.15 -12.86
N PRO A 71 2.00 -6.59 -13.87
CA PRO A 71 2.87 -7.75 -13.74
C PRO A 71 3.97 -7.48 -12.71
N ARG A 72 4.09 -8.36 -11.72
CA ARG A 72 5.28 -8.61 -10.87
C ARG A 72 6.07 -7.36 -10.47
N ALA A 73 5.62 -6.69 -9.42
CA ALA A 73 6.48 -5.84 -8.60
C ALA A 73 7.40 -6.70 -7.72
N ASP A 74 8.20 -7.59 -8.32
CA ASP A 74 9.00 -8.61 -7.61
C ASP A 74 10.30 -8.04 -6.99
N LEU A 75 10.45 -6.73 -6.82
CA LEU A 75 11.71 -6.13 -6.34
C LEU A 75 11.56 -5.03 -5.29
N LEU A 76 10.34 -4.68 -4.88
CA LEU A 76 10.10 -3.72 -3.80
C LEU A 76 9.19 -4.36 -2.75
N PRO A 77 9.49 -4.21 -1.44
CA PRO A 77 8.55 -4.60 -0.39
C PRO A 77 7.21 -3.92 -0.66
N MET A 78 6.13 -4.69 -0.69
CA MET A 78 4.79 -4.11 -0.80
C MET A 78 4.60 -3.08 0.32
N PRO A 79 4.14 -1.86 0.00
CA PRO A 79 4.06 -0.79 0.99
C PRO A 79 3.13 -1.20 2.14
N PRO A 80 3.45 -0.81 3.39
CA PRO A 80 2.62 -1.16 4.53
C PRO A 80 1.22 -0.58 4.41
N LEU A 81 0.27 -1.21 5.11
CA LEU A 81 -1.08 -0.69 5.24
C LEU A 81 -1.04 0.62 6.04
N THR A 82 -1.89 1.58 5.68
CA THR A 82 -2.14 2.76 6.51
C THR A 82 -3.03 2.36 7.69
N LEU A 83 -3.07 3.18 8.75
CA LEU A 83 -3.97 2.96 9.89
C LEU A 83 -5.42 2.76 9.47
N ARG A 84 -5.88 3.51 8.45
CA ARG A 84 -7.25 3.39 7.94
C ARG A 84 -7.48 2.10 7.17
N GLU A 85 -6.48 1.63 6.42
CA GLU A 85 -6.53 0.36 5.72
C GLU A 85 -6.47 -0.83 6.68
N GLU A 86 -5.74 -0.72 7.80
CA GLU A 86 -5.74 -1.71 8.89
C GLU A 86 -7.13 -1.81 9.55
N GLU A 87 -7.76 -0.67 9.85
CA GLU A 87 -9.14 -0.63 10.36
C GLU A 87 -10.11 -1.33 9.39
N VAL A 88 -10.00 -1.02 8.09
CA VAL A 88 -10.82 -1.64 7.04
C VAL A 88 -10.55 -3.15 6.97
N LEU A 89 -9.29 -3.58 6.98
CA LEU A 89 -8.90 -4.99 6.96
C LEU A 89 -9.44 -5.75 8.18
N LYS A 90 -9.43 -5.14 9.37
CA LYS A 90 -10.03 -5.72 10.56
C LYS A 90 -11.53 -5.93 10.40
N LEU A 91 -12.27 -4.92 9.93
CA LEU A 91 -13.70 -5.04 9.65
C LEU A 91 -13.98 -6.05 8.51
N MET A 92 -13.06 -6.18 7.55
CA MET A 92 -13.13 -7.24 6.54
C MET A 92 -13.04 -8.63 7.19
N SER A 93 -12.13 -8.82 8.15
CA SER A 93 -11.96 -10.07 8.87
C SER A 93 -13.19 -10.47 9.70
N GLU A 94 -13.97 -9.48 10.15
CA GLU A 94 -15.25 -9.64 10.85
C GLU A 94 -16.43 -9.98 9.92
N GLY A 95 -16.22 -10.01 8.59
CA GLY A 95 -17.26 -10.36 7.62
C GLY A 95 -18.12 -9.19 7.11
N LEU A 96 -17.84 -7.95 7.52
CA LEU A 96 -18.63 -6.77 7.15
C LEU A 96 -18.44 -6.38 5.67
N ARG A 97 -19.53 -6.09 4.97
CA ARG A 97 -19.55 -5.58 3.59
C ARG A 97 -19.19 -4.09 3.54
N ASN A 98 -18.84 -3.57 2.36
CA ASN A 98 -18.41 -2.18 2.19
C ASN A 98 -19.39 -1.14 2.76
N LYS A 99 -20.71 -1.37 2.62
CA LYS A 99 -21.75 -0.54 3.23
C LYS A 99 -21.71 -0.54 4.76
N GLU A 100 -21.45 -1.69 5.38
CA GLU A 100 -21.37 -1.83 6.84
C GLU A 100 -20.07 -1.25 7.38
N ILE A 101 -18.95 -1.46 6.66
CA ILE A 101 -17.67 -0.80 6.92
C ILE A 101 -17.84 0.71 6.87
N ALA A 102 -18.50 1.23 5.83
CA ALA A 102 -18.76 2.65 5.65
C ALA A 102 -19.55 3.24 6.82
N ALA A 103 -20.63 2.57 7.25
CA ALA A 103 -21.41 2.98 8.40
C ALA A 103 -20.58 2.99 9.70
N ARG A 104 -19.76 1.95 9.92
CA ARG A 104 -18.96 1.81 11.14
C ARG A 104 -17.81 2.81 11.24
N LEU A 105 -17.29 3.21 10.09
CA LEU A 105 -16.16 4.13 9.95
C LEU A 105 -16.60 5.59 9.67
N ASN A 106 -17.91 5.85 9.60
CA ASN A 106 -18.53 7.14 9.24
C ASN A 106 -17.98 7.74 7.93
N ILE A 107 -17.95 6.93 6.88
CA ILE A 107 -17.52 7.32 5.52
C ILE A 107 -18.57 6.87 4.51
N THR A 108 -18.41 7.25 3.24
CA THR A 108 -19.29 6.75 2.18
C THR A 108 -18.89 5.33 1.76
N GLU A 109 -19.85 4.55 1.25
CA GLU A 109 -19.59 3.22 0.69
C GLU A 109 -18.54 3.25 -0.43
N ARG A 110 -18.54 4.31 -1.24
CA ARG A 110 -17.51 4.58 -2.26
C ARG A 110 -16.10 4.70 -1.65
N THR A 111 -15.95 5.37 -0.50
CA THR A 111 -14.65 5.44 0.21
C THR A 111 -14.26 4.09 0.79
N ALA A 112 -15.21 3.34 1.35
CA ALA A 112 -14.93 2.00 1.84
C ALA A 112 -14.44 1.08 0.72
N THR A 113 -15.07 1.11 -0.46
CA THR A 113 -14.61 0.38 -1.65
C THR A 113 -13.20 0.79 -2.07
N PHE A 114 -12.88 2.09 -2.03
CA PHE A 114 -11.53 2.58 -2.33
C PHE A 114 -10.48 2.01 -1.35
N HIS A 115 -10.73 2.09 -0.05
CA HIS A 115 -9.81 1.52 0.94
C HIS A 115 -9.68 0.00 0.84
N VAL A 116 -10.78 -0.72 0.59
CA VAL A 116 -10.74 -2.17 0.33
C VAL A 116 -9.85 -2.47 -0.88
N GLY A 117 -10.01 -1.73 -1.99
CA GLY A 117 -9.15 -1.89 -3.17
C GLY A 117 -7.66 -1.68 -2.87
N ASN A 118 -7.32 -0.68 -2.06
CA ASN A 118 -5.93 -0.45 -1.63
C ASN A 118 -5.41 -1.59 -0.74
N VAL A 119 -6.23 -2.10 0.18
CA VAL A 119 -5.89 -3.27 1.01
C VAL A 119 -5.59 -4.49 0.13
N LEU A 120 -6.46 -4.78 -0.85
CA LEU A 120 -6.27 -5.90 -1.77
C LEU A 120 -4.95 -5.75 -2.54
N SER A 121 -4.73 -4.57 -3.13
CA SER A 121 -3.53 -4.25 -3.90
C SER A 121 -2.26 -4.39 -3.05
N LYS A 122 -2.23 -3.81 -1.84
CA LYS A 122 -1.07 -3.86 -0.93
C LYS A 122 -0.79 -5.25 -0.36
N LEU A 123 -1.83 -6.07 -0.19
CA LEU A 123 -1.65 -7.46 0.22
C LEU A 123 -1.30 -8.39 -0.95
N GLY A 124 -1.49 -7.93 -2.19
CA GLY A 124 -1.30 -8.73 -3.40
C GLY A 124 -2.39 -9.77 -3.58
N ALA A 125 -3.62 -9.46 -3.16
CA ALA A 125 -4.77 -10.35 -3.22
C ALA A 125 -5.74 -9.96 -4.34
N ASP A 126 -6.30 -10.96 -5.02
CA ASP A 126 -7.32 -10.81 -6.06
C ASP A 126 -8.73 -10.65 -5.46
N GLY A 127 -8.87 -10.85 -4.15
CA GLY A 127 -10.15 -10.73 -3.50
C GLY A 127 -10.09 -10.67 -1.99
N ARG A 128 -11.22 -10.31 -1.39
CA ARG A 128 -11.36 -10.12 0.06
C ARG A 128 -10.93 -11.34 0.87
N VAL A 129 -11.36 -12.54 0.46
CA VAL A 129 -11.06 -13.78 1.21
C VAL A 129 -9.56 -14.04 1.21
N GLU A 130 -8.92 -13.86 0.06
CA GLU A 130 -7.48 -14.01 -0.09
C GLU A 130 -6.71 -12.93 0.69
N ALA A 131 -7.17 -11.68 0.68
CA ALA A 131 -6.57 -10.62 1.48
C ALA A 131 -6.62 -10.93 2.98
N ILE A 132 -7.76 -11.40 3.49
CA ILE A 132 -7.89 -11.82 4.89
C ILE A 132 -6.95 -12.99 5.19
N HIS A 133 -6.84 -13.95 4.26
CA HIS A 133 -5.92 -15.08 4.41
C HIS A 133 -4.46 -14.64 4.49
N PHE A 134 -3.99 -13.79 3.57
CA PHE A 134 -2.64 -13.24 3.57
C PHE A 134 -2.36 -12.39 4.80
N ALA A 135 -3.34 -11.59 5.24
CA ALA A 135 -3.21 -10.80 6.45
C ALA A 135 -3.00 -11.67 7.70
N ARG A 136 -3.71 -12.80 7.82
CA ARG A 136 -3.50 -13.77 8.91
C ARG A 136 -2.11 -14.40 8.86
N LEU A 137 -1.65 -14.81 7.67
CA LEU A 137 -0.31 -15.39 7.50
C LEU A 137 0.81 -14.39 7.89
N ARG A 138 0.56 -13.10 7.68
CA ARG A 138 1.49 -12.01 8.03
C ARG A 138 1.29 -11.48 9.46
N GLY A 139 0.34 -12.02 10.23
CA GLY A 139 0.07 -11.59 11.60
C GLY A 139 -0.54 -10.19 11.74
N LEU A 140 -1.20 -9.69 10.70
CA LEU A 140 -1.83 -8.36 10.69
C LEU A 140 -3.24 -8.35 11.33
N ILE A 141 -3.87 -9.52 11.45
CA ILE A 141 -5.20 -9.79 12.07
C ILE A 141 -5.25 -11.18 12.67
#